data_AF-A0A0C2M7W6-F1
#
_entry.id   AF-A0A0C2M7W6-F1
#
_cell.length_a   1.000
_cell.length_b   1.000
_cell.length_c   1.000
_cell.angle_alpha   90.00
_cell.angle_beta   90.00
_cell.angle_gamma   90.00
#
_symmetry.space_group_name_H-M   'P 1'
#
loop_
_entity.id
_entity.type
_entity.pdbx_description
1 polymer ?
#
loop_
_entity_poly.entity_id
_entity_poly.type
_entity_poly.pdbx_seq_one_letter_code
_entity_poly.pdbx_strand_id
1 'polypeptide(L)'
;MLFATIPMLLLAIKYEGWPREIHWSPLLCALIVFIGPIATSVCFVISTECGRKVSSFTMSNFTLGVPVIGVISSVVFLGSHLTFVFLSGLILVFTGAMMAVAFSFRDA
;
A
#
# COMPACT_ATOMS: atom_id res chain seq x y z
N MET A 1 -3.12 10.22 -11.09
CA MET A 1 -1.82 10.27 -10.39
C MET A 1 -0.98 11.49 -10.74
N LEU A 2 -0.95 11.98 -12.00
CA LEU A 2 -0.25 13.22 -12.40
C LEU A 2 -0.59 14.45 -11.55
N PHE A 3 -1.85 14.60 -11.13
CA PHE A 3 -2.27 15.70 -10.27
C PHE A 3 -1.57 15.68 -8.90
N ALA A 4 -1.30 14.50 -8.34
CA ALA A 4 -0.60 14.35 -7.06
C ALA A 4 0.92 14.51 -7.19
N THR A 5 1.47 14.39 -8.41
CA THR A 5 2.90 14.54 -8.68
C THR A 5 3.39 15.95 -8.35
N ILE A 6 2.62 16.98 -8.71
CA ILE A 6 3.00 18.39 -8.48
C ILE A 6 3.15 18.69 -6.98
N PRO A 7 2.13 18.46 -6.11
CA PRO A 7 2.28 18.72 -4.69
C PRO A 7 3.35 17.83 -4.04
N MET A 8 3.44 16.54 -4.43
CA MET A 8 4.47 15.65 -3.89
C MET A 8 5.89 16.09 -4.27
N LEU A 9 6.11 16.56 -5.50
CA LEU A 9 7.41 17.07 -5.94
C LEU A 9 7.83 18.32 -5.15
N LEU A 10 6.90 19.25 -4.93
CA LEU A 10 7.17 20.45 -4.14
C LEU A 10 7.54 20.10 -2.69
N LEU A 11 6.83 19.15 -2.09
CA LEU A 11 7.14 18.66 -0.75
C LEU A 11 8.48 17.94 -0.72
N ALA A 12 8.77 17.07 -1.68
CA ALA A 12 10.05 16.37 -1.79
C ALA A 12 11.23 17.36 -1.90
N ILE A 13 11.14 18.36 -2.78
CA ILE A 13 12.19 19.38 -2.91
C ILE A 13 12.38 20.17 -1.60
N LYS A 14 11.30 20.45 -0.87
CA LYS A 14 11.36 21.19 0.41
C LYS A 14 11.97 20.38 1.54
N TYR A 15 11.66 19.08 1.65
CA TYR A 15 12.05 18.24 2.79
C TYR A 15 13.29 17.38 2.52
N GLU A 16 13.44 16.85 1.31
CA GLU A 16 14.55 15.98 0.89
C GLU A 16 15.63 16.76 0.11
N GLY A 17 15.29 17.94 -0.42
CA GLY A 17 16.20 18.79 -1.18
C GLY A 17 16.22 18.47 -2.68
N TRP A 18 17.09 19.17 -3.43
CA TRP A 18 17.30 18.87 -4.85
C TRP A 18 18.11 17.58 -5.01
N PRO A 19 17.72 16.66 -5.92
CA PRO A 19 18.47 15.45 -6.18
C PRO A 19 19.86 15.82 -6.74
N ARG A 20 20.91 15.58 -5.94
CA ARG A 20 22.27 16.00 -6.29
C ARG A 20 22.97 15.00 -7.21
N GLU A 21 22.73 13.70 -7.03
CA GLU A 21 23.32 12.63 -7.85
C GLU A 21 22.31 11.48 -8.00
N ILE A 22 21.92 11.16 -9.24
CA ILE A 22 21.11 9.98 -9.56
C ILE A 22 21.98 9.01 -10.35
N HIS A 23 22.32 7.88 -9.72
CA HIS A 23 23.09 6.83 -10.38
C HIS A 23 22.16 5.97 -11.22
N TRP A 24 22.01 6.35 -12.49
CA TRP A 24 21.20 5.61 -13.45
C TRP A 24 21.83 4.24 -13.73
N SER A 25 21.21 3.21 -13.16
CA SER A 25 21.53 1.80 -13.40
C SER A 25 20.37 1.14 -14.17
N PRO A 26 20.63 0.18 -15.06
CA PRO A 26 19.57 -0.62 -15.68
C PRO A 26 18.62 -1.25 -14.66
N LEU A 27 19.14 -1.64 -13.48
CA LEU A 27 18.33 -2.16 -12.38
C LEU A 27 17.39 -1.09 -11.79
N LEU A 28 17.89 0.14 -11.61
CA LEU A 28 17.08 1.25 -11.11
C LEU A 28 15.95 1.58 -12.09
N CYS A 29 16.25 1.63 -13.39
CA CYS A 29 15.23 1.81 -14.43
C CYS A 29 14.17 0.70 -14.39
N ALA A 30 14.60 -0.57 -14.26
CA ALA A 30 13.68 -1.70 -14.15
C ALA A 30 12.79 -1.60 -12.90
N LEU A 31 13.35 -1.21 -11.75
CA LEU A 31 12.60 -0.97 -10.52
C LEU A 31 11.57 0.15 -10.67
N ILE A 32 11.93 1.28 -11.27
CA ILE A 32 11.02 2.40 -11.51
C ILE A 32 9.86 1.98 -12.42
N VAL A 33 10.15 1.25 -13.50
CA VAL A 33 9.13 0.75 -14.43
C VAL A 33 8.23 -0.29 -13.77
N PHE A 34 8.80 -1.16 -12.94
CA PHE A 34 8.04 -2.16 -12.19
C PHE A 34 7.13 -1.52 -11.14
N ILE A 35 7.66 -0.61 -10.31
CA ILE A 35 6.90 -0.03 -9.20
C ILE A 35 5.84 0.96 -9.72
N GLY A 36 6.21 1.85 -10.63
CA GLY A 36 5.32 2.91 -11.12
C GLY A 36 4.26 2.36 -12.09
N PRO A 37 4.60 2.18 -13.38
CA PRO A 37 3.66 1.67 -14.37
C PRO A 37 3.07 0.31 -14.04
N ILE A 38 3.87 -0.69 -13.72
CA ILE A 38 3.35 -2.08 -13.66
C ILE A 38 2.54 -2.30 -12.37
N ALA A 39 3.18 -2.20 -11.20
CA ALA A 39 2.54 -2.50 -9.93
C ALA A 39 1.48 -1.46 -9.54
N THR A 40 1.84 -0.17 -9.58
CA THR A 40 0.93 0.89 -9.10
C THR A 40 -0.25 1.09 -10.04
N SER A 41 -0.08 1.09 -11.37
CA SER A 41 -1.22 1.33 -12.27
C SER A 41 -2.23 0.18 -12.24
N VAL A 42 -1.76 -1.08 -12.22
CA VAL A 42 -2.64 -2.26 -12.14
C VAL A 42 -3.42 -2.25 -10.83
N CYS A 43 -2.73 -2.02 -9.71
CA CYS A 43 -3.38 -1.89 -8.41
C CYS A 43 -4.41 -0.75 -8.40
N PHE A 44 -4.06 0.41 -8.96
CA PHE A 44 -4.94 1.57 -8.99
C PHE A 44 -6.19 1.32 -9.84
N VAL A 45 -6.04 0.75 -11.05
CA VAL A 45 -7.18 0.44 -11.93
C VAL A 45 -8.13 -0.54 -11.24
N ILE A 46 -7.60 -1.65 -10.71
CA ILE A 46 -8.41 -2.64 -9.99
C ILE A 46 -9.10 -2.00 -8.78
N SER A 47 -8.36 -1.23 -7.98
CA SER A 47 -8.88 -0.54 -6.81
C SER A 47 -9.99 0.44 -7.18
N THR A 48 -9.84 1.20 -8.27
CA THR A 48 -10.89 2.12 -8.73
C THR A 48 -12.11 1.38 -9.28
N GLU A 49 -11.94 0.34 -10.08
CA GLU A 49 -13.06 -0.41 -10.67
C GLU A 49 -13.86 -1.19 -9.63
N CYS A 50 -13.18 -1.80 -8.65
CA CYS A 50 -13.84 -2.47 -7.52
C CYS A 50 -14.41 -1.45 -6.53
N GLY A 51 -13.66 -0.39 -6.21
CA GLY A 51 -14.03 0.65 -5.26
C GLY A 51 -15.31 1.39 -5.64
N ARG A 52 -15.56 1.58 -6.95
CA ARG A 52 -16.81 2.18 -7.44
C ARG A 52 -18.05 1.33 -7.19
N LYS A 53 -17.90 0.03 -6.91
CA LYS A 53 -18.98 -0.94 -6.71
C LYS A 53 -19.28 -1.21 -5.24
N VAL A 54 -18.48 -0.66 -4.32
CA VAL A 54 -18.59 -0.89 -2.88
C VAL A 54 -18.64 0.43 -2.11
N SER A 55 -19.07 0.38 -0.85
CA SER A 55 -19.04 1.56 0.01
C SER A 55 -17.59 1.97 0.34
N SER A 56 -17.37 3.26 0.63
CA SER A 56 -16.06 3.75 1.09
C SER A 56 -15.57 3.02 2.35
N PHE A 57 -16.49 2.59 3.22
CA PHE A 57 -16.18 1.82 4.42
C PHE A 57 -15.66 0.41 4.08
N THR A 58 -16.31 -0.28 3.14
CA THR A 58 -15.87 -1.60 2.65
C THR A 58 -14.51 -1.50 1.98
N MET A 59 -14.30 -0.48 1.14
CA MET A 59 -13.03 -0.29 0.43
C MET A 59 -11.85 0.02 1.38
N SER A 60 -12.11 0.82 2.42
CA SER A 60 -11.13 1.11 3.47
C SER A 60 -10.71 -0.16 4.21
N ASN A 61 -11.69 -0.97 4.64
CA ASN A 61 -11.41 -2.25 5.32
C ASN A 61 -10.66 -3.23 4.41
N PHE A 62 -10.93 -3.25 3.10
CA PHE A 62 -10.19 -4.10 2.16
C PHE A 62 -8.71 -3.72 2.07
N THR A 63 -8.40 -2.43 2.17
CA THR A 63 -7.02 -1.92 2.12
C THR A 63 -6.18 -2.37 3.33
N LEU A 64 -6.82 -2.71 4.46
CA LEU A 64 -6.16 -3.30 5.63
C LEU A 64 -5.60 -4.71 5.35
N GLY A 65 -6.01 -5.36 4.26
CA GLY A 65 -5.42 -6.62 3.79
C GLY A 65 -4.03 -6.45 3.16
N VAL A 66 -3.71 -5.28 2.59
CA VAL A 66 -2.42 -5.00 1.93
C VAL A 66 -1.21 -5.30 2.83
N PRO A 67 -1.14 -4.80 4.09
CA PRO A 67 -0.01 -5.11 4.97
C PRO A 67 0.10 -6.60 5.29
N VAL A 68 -1.00 -7.36 5.36
CA VAL A 68 -0.96 -8.81 5.59
C VAL A 68 -0.24 -9.52 4.45
N ILE A 69 -0.61 -9.22 3.20
CA ILE A 69 0.06 -9.77 2.01
C ILE A 69 1.54 -9.36 1.96
N GLY A 70 1.84 -8.10 2.32
CA GLY A 70 3.21 -7.59 2.39
C GLY A 70 4.06 -8.36 3.41
N VAL A 71 3.52 -8.61 4.61
CA VAL A 71 4.20 -9.37 5.66
C VAL A 71 4.44 -10.81 5.24
N ILE A 72 3.42 -11.50 4.71
CA ILE A 72 3.55 -12.87 4.20
C ILE A 72 4.64 -12.93 3.13
N SER A 73 4.61 -11.98 2.19
CA SER A 73 5.62 -11.91 1.13
C SER A 73 7.02 -11.66 1.69
N SER A 74 7.16 -10.79 2.70
CA SER A 74 8.45 -10.52 3.35
C SER A 74 9.01 -11.76 4.04
N VAL A 75 8.18 -12.55 4.72
CA VAL A 75 8.63 -13.80 5.36
C VAL A 75 9.02 -14.84 4.31
N VAL A 76 8.20 -15.01 3.26
CA VAL A 76 8.40 -16.05 2.25
C VAL A 76 9.60 -15.75 1.33
N PHE A 77 9.69 -14.52 0.82
CA PHE A 77 10.71 -14.16 -0.17
C PHE A 77 12.00 -13.61 0.46
N LEU A 78 11.90 -12.94 1.61
CA LEU A 78 13.03 -12.27 2.25
C LEU A 78 13.54 -13.02 3.49
N GLY A 79 12.85 -14.06 3.95
CA GLY A 79 13.22 -14.82 5.14
C GLY A 79 13.15 -14.01 6.44
N SER A 80 12.35 -12.94 6.46
CA SER A 80 12.27 -12.04 7.61
C SER A 80 11.68 -12.75 8.84
N HIS A 81 12.32 -12.60 10.00
CA HIS A 81 11.76 -13.06 11.26
C HIS A 81 10.82 -12.02 11.85
N LEU A 82 9.59 -12.42 12.14
CA LEU A 82 8.60 -11.55 12.77
C LEU A 82 8.76 -11.58 14.29
N THR A 83 8.91 -10.40 14.89
CA THR A 83 8.83 -10.26 16.34
C THR A 83 7.42 -10.54 16.82
N PHE A 84 7.28 -11.16 17.99
CA PHE A 84 5.99 -11.46 18.60
C PHE A 84 5.09 -10.22 18.76
N VAL A 85 5.67 -9.06 19.09
CA VAL A 85 4.96 -7.78 19.20
C VAL A 85 4.36 -7.31 17.86
N PHE A 86 5.08 -7.53 16.76
CA PHE A 86 4.58 -7.17 15.44
C PHE A 86 3.41 -8.08 15.03
N LEU A 87 3.53 -9.38 15.33
CA LEU A 87 2.47 -10.34 15.05
C LEU A 87 1.20 -10.05 15.86
N SER A 88 1.33 -9.74 17.15
CA SER A 88 0.18 -9.38 17.99
C SER A 88 -0.48 -8.09 17.53
N GLY A 89 0.30 -7.09 17.13
CA GLY A 89 -0.22 -5.87 16.52
C GLY A 89 -0.98 -6.13 15.22
N LEU A 90 -0.43 -6.97 14.33
CA LEU A 90 -1.08 -7.35 13.08
C LEU A 90 -2.42 -8.07 13.31
N ILE A 91 -2.45 -9.01 14.25
CA ILE A 91 -3.68 -9.71 14.66
C ILE A 91 -4.71 -8.72 15.19
N LEU A 92 -4.29 -7.76 16.02
CA LEU A 92 -5.18 -6.78 16.63
C LEU A 92 -5.82 -5.86 15.57
N VAL A 93 -5.04 -5.35 14.62
CA VAL A 93 -5.53 -4.54 13.49
C VAL A 93 -6.53 -5.32 12.65
N PHE A 94 -6.21 -6.58 12.32
CA PHE A 94 -7.08 -7.42 11.50
C PHE A 94 -8.38 -7.78 12.22
N THR A 95 -8.30 -8.10 13.51
CA THR A 95 -9.48 -8.38 14.34
C THR A 95 -10.38 -7.15 14.43
N GLY A 96 -9.81 -5.96 14.65
CA GLY A 96 -10.57 -4.71 14.65
C GLY A 96 -11.27 -4.44 13.32
N ALA A 97 -10.59 -4.67 12.18
CA ALA A 97 -11.17 -4.56 10.86
C ALA A 97 -12.36 -5.52 10.66
N MET A 98 -12.20 -6.78 11.06
CA MET A 98 -13.27 -7.78 10.97
C MET A 98 -14.47 -7.43 11.84
N MET A 99 -14.24 -6.93 13.05
CA MET A 99 -15.33 -6.45 13.92
C MET A 99 -16.07 -5.26 13.29
N ALA A 100 -15.34 -4.30 12.74
CA ALA A 100 -15.92 -3.13 12.09
C ALA A 100 -16.82 -3.53 10.89
N VAL A 101 -16.37 -4.51 10.10
CA VAL A 101 -17.19 -5.08 9.01
C VAL A 101 -18.41 -5.81 9.55
N ALA A 102 -18.25 -6.66 10.57
CA ALA A 102 -19.34 -7.42 11.17
C ALA A 102 -20.46 -6.52 11.72
N PHE A 103 -20.10 -5.38 12.34
CA PHE A 103 -21.07 -4.39 12.79
C PHE A 103 -21.78 -3.69 11.63
N SER A 104 -21.07 -3.35 10.56
CA SER A 104 -21.68 -2.70 9.38
C SER A 104 -22.72 -3.56 8.68
N PHE A 105 -22.64 -4.89 8.75
CA PHE A 105 -23.66 -5.80 8.22
C PHE A 105 -24.85 -6.01 9.16
N ARG A 106 -24.73 -5.62 10.43
CA ARG A 106 -25.81 -5.76 11.42
C ARG A 106 -26.81 -4.59 11.38
N ASP A 107 -26.36 -3.44 10.90
CA ASP A 107 -27.16 -2.20 10.81
C ASP A 107 -27.78 -1.99 9.40
N ALA A 108 -27.58 -2.92 8.46
CA ALA A 108 -28.11 -2.92 7.08
C ALA A 108 -29.24 -3.94 6.91
#